data_AF-A0A819RAH8-F1
#
_entry.id   AF-A0A819RAH8-F1
#
_cell.length_a   1.000
_cell.length_b   1.000
_cell.length_c   1.000
_cell.angle_alpha   90.00
_cell.angle_beta   90.00
_cell.angle_gamma   90.00
#
_symmetry.space_group_name_H-M   'P 1'
#
loop_
_entity.id
_entity.type
_entity.pdbx_description
1 polymer ?
#
loop_
_entity_poly.entity_id
_entity_poly.type
_entity_poly.pdbx_seq_one_letter_code
_entity_poly.pdbx_strand_id
1 'polypeptide(L)'
;MELRQKLASPTVSNRKRKSETDETDDATIVKQPKLEDEIQIKKLIETVADCMAFGALEHCPECGGFIIFNYTTYKCTGNITEWTKCMYSTQSPNRKPFEIPVDVKQQYNILPKYNPKFPLKGYSIVLAGRLSKTAATLQQEIERLGAKVLANVDATVDVVISTQDEVQKKSKKIQDAQLFEIHVVPVQFLDDIQNDQPWVVMEKLKISTWGILPHIRKQQAKDNAQKISTSRSRKSVPEKVSMILKDGAAIDPDSGK
;
A
#
# COMPACT_ATOMS: atom_id res chain seq x y z
N MET A 1 -69.14 -24.86 -8.69
CA MET A 1 -68.68 -25.60 -7.50
C MET A 1 -67.24 -26.04 -7.80
N GLU A 2 -66.23 -25.19 -7.62
CA GLU A 2 -65.63 -24.81 -6.32
C GLU A 2 -65.28 -26.07 -5.49
N LEU A 3 -64.04 -26.33 -5.08
CA LEU A 3 -63.12 -25.43 -4.39
C LEU A 3 -61.66 -25.86 -4.62
N ARG A 4 -60.78 -24.89 -4.83
CA ARG A 4 -59.31 -25.00 -4.71
C ARG A 4 -58.93 -25.13 -3.23
N GLN A 5 -58.03 -26.03 -2.87
CA GLN A 5 -57.38 -26.02 -1.56
C GLN A 5 -55.95 -25.50 -1.67
N LYS A 6 -55.77 -24.24 -1.24
CA LYS A 6 -54.48 -23.64 -0.89
C LYS A 6 -54.07 -24.17 0.48
N LEU A 7 -52.82 -24.62 0.63
CA LEU A 7 -52.21 -24.82 1.95
C LEU A 7 -51.11 -23.76 2.12
N ALA A 8 -51.36 -22.86 3.07
CA ALA A 8 -50.51 -21.76 3.48
C ALA A 8 -49.56 -22.19 4.62
N SER A 9 -48.43 -21.49 4.68
CA SER A 9 -47.35 -21.60 5.67
C SER A 9 -47.79 -21.46 7.13
N PRO A 10 -47.14 -22.12 8.10
CA PRO A 10 -47.26 -21.74 9.49
C PRO A 10 -46.20 -20.68 9.86
N THR A 11 -46.75 -19.60 10.40
CA THR A 11 -46.11 -18.42 10.97
C THR A 11 -45.26 -18.71 12.21
N VAL A 12 -44.15 -17.97 12.28
CA VAL A 12 -43.20 -17.83 13.40
C VAL A 12 -43.92 -17.47 14.71
N SER A 13 -43.71 -18.28 15.76
CA SER A 13 -44.08 -17.92 17.14
C SER A 13 -42.81 -17.58 17.91
N ASN A 14 -42.64 -16.28 18.18
CA ASN A 14 -41.48 -15.71 18.85
C ASN A 14 -41.76 -15.64 20.37
N ARG A 15 -41.03 -16.40 21.17
CA ARG A 15 -41.17 -16.40 22.64
C ARG A 15 -40.25 -15.35 23.26
N LYS A 16 -40.88 -14.35 23.89
CA LYS A 16 -40.34 -13.23 24.68
C LYS A 16 -39.03 -13.55 25.43
N ARG A 17 -37.99 -12.73 25.20
CA ARG A 17 -37.02 -12.34 26.25
C ARG A 17 -37.35 -10.90 26.67
N LYS A 18 -37.67 -10.71 27.95
CA LYS A 18 -37.63 -9.40 28.62
C LYS A 18 -36.35 -9.35 29.43
N SER A 19 -35.53 -8.34 29.18
CA SER A 19 -34.82 -7.62 30.23
C SER A 19 -34.50 -6.24 29.68
N GLU A 20 -35.30 -5.31 30.17
CA GLU A 20 -35.29 -3.87 29.99
C GLU A 20 -34.25 -3.29 30.94
N THR A 21 -33.33 -2.47 30.43
CA THR A 21 -32.72 -1.35 31.16
C THR A 21 -32.16 -0.37 30.13
N ASP A 22 -32.84 0.77 30.08
CA ASP A 22 -32.41 2.15 29.85
C ASP A 22 -31.40 2.51 28.76
N GLU A 23 -31.88 3.41 27.89
CA GLU A 23 -31.13 4.32 27.04
C GLU A 23 -30.12 5.13 27.87
N THR A 24 -28.85 5.21 27.43
CA THR A 24 -28.21 6.44 26.93
C THR A 24 -26.79 6.14 26.40
N ASP A 25 -26.33 7.02 25.50
CA ASP A 25 -24.92 7.34 25.20
C ASP A 25 -24.16 6.51 24.15
N ASP A 26 -24.26 7.02 22.91
CA ASP A 26 -23.15 7.39 22.03
C ASP A 26 -21.80 6.66 22.23
N ALA A 27 -21.59 5.57 21.49
CA ALA A 27 -20.25 5.16 21.05
C ALA A 27 -20.35 4.26 19.83
N THR A 28 -19.66 4.69 18.77
CA THR A 28 -19.38 3.92 17.57
C THR A 28 -18.77 2.56 17.93
N ILE A 29 -19.59 1.50 17.95
CA ILE A 29 -19.11 0.12 17.99
C ILE A 29 -18.54 -0.18 16.60
N VAL A 30 -17.24 0.06 16.44
CA VAL A 30 -16.43 -0.61 15.43
C VAL A 30 -16.58 -2.09 15.72
N LYS A 31 -17.46 -2.78 14.97
CA LYS A 31 -17.56 -4.24 15.01
C LYS A 31 -16.19 -4.77 14.57
N GLN A 32 -15.37 -5.16 15.53
CA GLN A 32 -14.16 -5.92 15.22
C GLN A 32 -14.58 -7.16 14.41
N PRO A 33 -13.90 -7.48 13.31
CA PRO A 33 -14.20 -8.69 12.56
C PRO A 33 -14.11 -9.88 13.51
N LYS A 34 -15.09 -10.78 13.47
CA LYS A 34 -15.09 -11.93 14.38
C LYS A 34 -13.83 -12.74 14.06
N LEU A 35 -13.19 -13.32 15.08
CA LEU A 35 -11.94 -14.09 14.93
C LEU A 35 -12.03 -15.19 13.82
N GLU A 36 -13.24 -15.68 13.58
CA GLU A 36 -13.59 -16.63 12.52
C GLU A 36 -13.39 -16.04 11.10
N ASP A 37 -13.68 -14.74 10.92
CA ASP A 37 -13.52 -14.01 9.66
C ASP A 37 -12.03 -13.83 9.32
N GLU A 38 -11.17 -13.58 10.30
CA GLU A 38 -9.72 -13.45 10.09
C GLU A 38 -9.07 -14.75 9.60
N ILE A 39 -9.52 -15.91 10.13
CA ILE A 39 -8.99 -17.22 9.71
C ILE A 39 -9.38 -17.52 8.25
N GLN A 40 -10.59 -17.15 7.85
CA GLN A 40 -11.05 -17.33 6.46
C GLN A 40 -10.28 -16.44 5.49
N ILE A 41 -10.00 -15.19 5.86
CA ILE A 41 -9.21 -14.27 5.05
C ILE A 41 -7.78 -14.80 4.83
N LYS A 42 -7.13 -15.33 5.88
CA LYS A 42 -5.78 -15.91 5.76
C LYS A 42 -5.75 -17.09 4.78
N LYS A 43 -6.69 -18.02 4.89
CA LYS A 43 -6.80 -19.17 3.96
C LYS A 43 -7.06 -18.74 2.52
N LEU A 44 -7.88 -17.70 2.33
CA LEU A 44 -8.12 -17.14 1.01
C LEU A 44 -6.84 -16.54 0.43
N ILE A 45 -6.08 -15.77 1.22
CA ILE A 45 -4.82 -15.18 0.78
C ILE A 45 -3.81 -16.26 0.40
N GLU A 46 -3.66 -17.30 1.22
CA GLU A 46 -2.77 -18.44 0.93
C GLU A 46 -3.16 -19.15 -0.38
N THR A 47 -4.46 -19.33 -0.62
CA THR A 47 -4.98 -19.95 -1.85
C THR A 47 -4.70 -19.09 -3.08
N VAL A 48 -4.93 -17.78 -2.98
CA VAL A 48 -4.64 -16.83 -4.06
C VAL A 48 -3.14 -16.75 -4.33
N ALA A 49 -2.31 -16.75 -3.29
CA ALA A 49 -0.86 -16.76 -3.40
C ALA A 49 -0.33 -18.03 -4.09
N ASP A 50 -0.85 -19.21 -3.73
CA ASP A 50 -0.51 -20.47 -4.41
C ASP A 50 -0.90 -20.43 -5.89
N CYS A 51 -2.10 -19.91 -6.20
CA CYS A 51 -2.55 -19.76 -7.59
C CYS A 51 -1.67 -18.79 -8.39
N MET A 52 -1.23 -17.69 -7.78
CA MET A 52 -0.35 -16.71 -8.43
C MET A 52 1.08 -17.27 -8.65
N ALA A 53 1.60 -18.04 -7.70
CA ALA A 53 2.96 -18.57 -7.76
C ALA A 53 3.09 -19.78 -8.69
N PHE A 54 2.13 -20.70 -8.65
CA PHE A 54 2.24 -22.01 -9.31
C PHE A 54 1.15 -22.26 -10.37
N GLY A 55 0.14 -21.40 -10.47
CA GLY A 55 -0.98 -21.54 -11.39
C GLY A 55 -2.28 -22.01 -10.74
N ALA A 56 -3.40 -21.77 -11.41
CA ALA A 56 -4.74 -22.10 -10.96
C ALA A 56 -4.94 -23.61 -10.90
N LEU A 57 -5.32 -24.13 -9.73
CA LEU A 57 -5.65 -25.55 -9.54
C LEU A 57 -6.91 -25.92 -10.32
N GLU A 58 -6.87 -27.08 -10.99
CA GLU A 58 -8.09 -27.66 -11.57
C GLU A 58 -9.02 -28.22 -10.47
N HIS A 59 -10.29 -28.36 -10.83
CA HIS A 59 -11.28 -28.99 -9.96
C HIS A 59 -10.91 -30.46 -9.69
N CYS A 60 -11.33 -30.97 -8.54
CA CYS A 60 -11.09 -32.36 -8.15
C CYS A 60 -11.63 -33.33 -9.22
N PRO A 61 -10.84 -34.31 -9.68
CA PRO A 61 -11.27 -35.27 -10.69
C PRO A 61 -12.41 -36.18 -10.20
N GLU A 62 -12.56 -36.36 -8.88
CA GLU A 62 -13.58 -37.25 -8.31
C GLU A 62 -14.92 -36.55 -8.06
N CYS A 63 -14.91 -35.32 -7.56
CA CYS A 63 -16.13 -34.63 -7.11
C CYS A 63 -16.33 -33.24 -7.72
N GLY A 64 -15.41 -32.75 -8.55
CA GLY A 64 -15.45 -31.39 -9.09
C GLY A 64 -15.25 -30.29 -8.04
N GLY A 65 -14.91 -30.65 -6.80
CA GLY A 65 -14.71 -29.70 -5.70
C GLY A 65 -13.37 -28.97 -5.76
N PHE A 66 -13.24 -27.91 -4.95
CA PHE A 66 -11.99 -27.16 -4.82
C PHE A 66 -10.94 -27.95 -4.04
N ILE A 67 -9.70 -27.82 -4.50
CA ILE A 67 -8.53 -28.41 -3.87
C ILE A 67 -7.77 -27.28 -3.16
N ILE A 68 -7.42 -27.49 -1.89
CA ILE A 68 -6.70 -26.51 -1.08
C ILE A 68 -5.40 -27.14 -0.58
N PHE A 69 -4.32 -26.35 -0.58
CA PHE A 69 -3.06 -26.77 0.00
C PHE A 69 -3.17 -26.91 1.52
N ASN A 70 -2.72 -28.03 2.07
CA ASN A 70 -2.74 -28.31 3.50
C ASN A 70 -1.38 -28.83 3.97
N TYR A 71 -0.53 -27.91 4.44
CA TYR A 71 0.82 -28.11 4.99
C TYR A 71 1.83 -28.88 4.12
N THR A 72 1.46 -30.07 3.66
CA THR A 72 2.30 -31.02 2.95
C THR A 72 1.63 -31.57 1.68
N THR A 73 0.30 -31.51 1.56
CA THR A 73 -0.43 -32.10 0.43
C THR A 73 -1.67 -31.30 0.06
N TYR A 74 -2.10 -31.41 -1.20
CA TYR A 74 -3.33 -30.80 -1.68
C TYR A 74 -4.51 -31.71 -1.37
N LYS A 75 -5.50 -31.21 -0.64
CA LYS A 75 -6.68 -31.97 -0.22
C LYS A 75 -7.95 -31.38 -0.83
N CYS A 76 -8.86 -32.23 -1.27
CA CYS A 76 -10.16 -31.78 -1.72
C CYS A 76 -11.04 -31.36 -0.54
N THR A 77 -11.77 -30.25 -0.71
CA THR A 77 -12.75 -29.74 0.26
C THR A 77 -14.19 -30.08 -0.14
N GLY A 78 -14.37 -30.69 -1.31
CA GLY A 78 -15.69 -31.07 -1.84
C GLY A 78 -16.29 -32.31 -1.19
N ASN A 79 -17.55 -32.57 -1.54
CA ASN A 79 -18.28 -33.77 -1.18
C ASN A 79 -18.64 -34.53 -2.46
N ILE A 80 -18.53 -35.87 -2.43
CA ILE A 80 -18.93 -36.72 -3.56
C ILE A 80 -20.46 -36.86 -3.57
N THR A 81 -21.07 -36.95 -2.39
CA THR A 81 -22.52 -36.96 -2.18
C THR A 81 -22.87 -36.01 -1.04
N GLU A 82 -24.16 -35.76 -0.77
CA GLU A 82 -24.60 -34.90 0.33
C GLU A 82 -24.12 -35.35 1.73
N TRP A 83 -23.68 -36.61 1.85
CA TRP A 83 -23.27 -37.22 3.12
C TRP A 83 -21.81 -37.73 3.12
N THR A 84 -21.17 -37.81 1.95
CA THR A 84 -19.83 -38.39 1.79
C THR A 84 -18.82 -37.33 1.35
N LYS A 85 -17.88 -36.99 2.23
CA LYS A 85 -16.77 -36.07 1.94
C LYS A 85 -15.77 -36.72 0.98
N CYS A 86 -15.25 -35.93 0.03
CA CYS A 86 -14.21 -36.39 -0.88
C CYS A 86 -12.87 -36.57 -0.13
N MET A 87 -12.20 -37.70 -0.35
CA MET A 87 -10.92 -38.05 0.28
C MET A 87 -9.72 -37.86 -0.67
N TYR A 88 -9.94 -37.29 -1.85
CA TYR A 88 -8.90 -37.04 -2.83
C TYR A 88 -7.75 -36.18 -2.25
N SER A 89 -6.53 -36.70 -2.37
CA SER A 89 -5.30 -35.99 -1.99
C SER A 89 -4.18 -36.24 -2.99
N THR A 90 -3.41 -35.21 -3.31
CA THR A 90 -2.31 -35.28 -4.28
C THR A 90 -1.20 -34.29 -3.93
N GLN A 91 0.05 -34.59 -4.31
CA GLN A 91 1.18 -33.66 -4.20
C GLN A 91 1.38 -32.85 -5.49
N SER A 92 0.93 -33.38 -6.63
CA SER A 92 1.05 -32.77 -7.95
C SER A 92 -0.33 -32.63 -8.60
N PRO A 93 -1.14 -31.63 -8.19
CA PRO A 93 -2.41 -31.34 -8.83
C PRO A 93 -2.19 -30.75 -10.23
N ASN A 94 -3.14 -31.01 -11.14
CA ASN A 94 -3.15 -30.37 -12.45
C ASN A 94 -3.44 -28.87 -12.31
N ARG A 95 -2.71 -28.05 -13.08
CA ARG A 95 -2.81 -26.59 -13.01
C ARG A 95 -2.92 -25.98 -14.41
N LYS A 96 -3.64 -24.87 -14.49
CA LYS A 96 -3.67 -23.97 -15.65
C LYS A 96 -2.90 -22.68 -15.31
N PRO A 97 -2.33 -21.99 -16.30
CA PRO A 97 -1.74 -20.67 -16.05
C PRO A 97 -2.81 -19.75 -15.43
N PHE A 98 -2.45 -19.09 -14.33
CA PHE A 98 -3.36 -18.20 -13.64
C PHE A 98 -3.51 -16.88 -14.41
N GLU A 99 -4.71 -16.63 -14.92
CA GLU A 99 -5.04 -15.37 -15.57
C GLU A 99 -5.71 -14.42 -14.57
N ILE A 100 -5.03 -13.32 -14.26
CA ILE A 100 -5.60 -12.27 -13.40
C ILE A 100 -6.72 -11.56 -14.18
N PRO A 101 -7.97 -11.56 -13.67
CA PRO A 101 -9.09 -10.88 -14.31
C PRO A 101 -8.79 -9.39 -14.57
N VAL A 102 -9.23 -8.89 -15.73
CA VAL A 102 -8.98 -7.51 -16.15
C VAL A 102 -9.57 -6.50 -15.16
N ASP A 103 -10.71 -6.82 -14.56
CA ASP A 103 -11.41 -5.96 -13.59
C ASP A 103 -10.57 -5.75 -12.32
N VAL A 104 -9.90 -6.82 -11.83
CA VAL A 104 -9.02 -6.73 -10.66
C VAL A 104 -7.77 -5.91 -10.97
N LYS A 105 -7.21 -6.03 -12.18
CA LYS A 105 -6.09 -5.17 -12.64
C LYS A 105 -6.47 -3.69 -12.72
N GLN A 106 -7.74 -3.39 -13.04
CA GLN A 106 -8.23 -2.02 -13.18
C GLN A 106 -8.62 -1.41 -11.83
N GLN A 107 -9.30 -2.18 -10.98
CA GLN A 107 -9.78 -1.74 -9.67
C GLN A 107 -8.63 -1.56 -8.67
N TYR A 108 -7.71 -2.51 -8.66
CA TYR A 108 -6.47 -2.41 -7.90
C TYR A 108 -5.40 -1.99 -8.90
N ASN A 109 -5.28 -0.68 -9.11
CA ASN A 109 -4.14 -0.07 -9.81
C ASN A 109 -2.87 -0.19 -8.92
N ILE A 110 -2.53 -1.42 -8.51
CA ILE A 110 -1.37 -1.77 -7.69
C ILE A 110 -0.06 -1.59 -8.46
N LEU A 111 -0.14 -1.51 -9.79
CA LEU A 111 0.97 -1.15 -10.63
C LEU A 111 0.81 0.32 -11.05
N PRO A 112 1.77 1.21 -10.76
CA PRO A 112 1.74 2.54 -11.34
C PRO A 112 1.68 2.38 -12.86
N LYS A 113 0.71 3.05 -13.51
CA LYS A 113 0.52 2.97 -14.95
C LYS A 113 1.80 3.47 -15.62
N TYR A 114 2.61 2.55 -16.14
CA TYR A 114 3.80 2.91 -16.86
C TYR A 114 3.41 3.62 -18.15
N ASN A 115 3.85 4.86 -18.30
CA ASN A 115 3.73 5.57 -19.55
C ASN A 115 5.09 5.51 -20.26
N PRO A 116 5.26 4.68 -21.29
CA PRO A 116 6.53 4.54 -21.98
C PRO A 116 7.00 5.85 -22.63
N LYS A 117 6.08 6.79 -22.92
CA LYS A 117 6.44 8.11 -23.46
C LYS A 117 7.08 9.03 -22.41
N PHE A 118 6.71 8.89 -21.14
CA PHE A 118 7.16 9.75 -20.04
C PHE A 118 7.45 8.89 -18.80
N PRO A 119 8.51 8.06 -18.84
CA PRO A 119 8.79 7.09 -17.78
C PRO A 119 9.11 7.77 -16.44
N LEU A 120 9.61 9.01 -16.45
CA LEU A 120 10.00 9.77 -15.26
C LEU A 120 8.97 10.82 -14.86
N LYS A 121 7.72 10.70 -15.30
CA LYS A 121 6.67 11.67 -14.96
C LYS A 121 6.51 11.83 -13.44
N GLY A 122 6.73 13.04 -12.95
CA GLY A 122 6.58 13.37 -11.53
C GLY A 122 7.79 13.02 -10.65
N TYR A 123 8.92 12.67 -11.27
CA TYR A 123 10.21 12.53 -10.59
C TYR A 123 10.97 13.86 -10.57
N SER A 124 11.65 14.13 -9.45
CA SER A 124 12.60 15.21 -9.29
C SER A 124 14.02 14.64 -9.24
N ILE A 125 14.90 15.10 -10.13
CA ILE A 125 16.25 14.58 -10.32
C ILE A 125 17.27 15.69 -10.07
N VAL A 126 18.39 15.36 -9.42
CA VAL A 126 19.54 16.27 -9.27
C VAL A 126 20.75 15.68 -9.96
N LEU A 127 21.50 16.52 -10.68
CA LEU A 127 22.80 16.17 -11.26
C LEU A 127 23.93 16.56 -10.29
N ALA A 128 24.84 15.62 -10.02
CA ALA A 128 26.00 15.83 -9.17
C ALA A 128 27.30 15.40 -9.87
N GLY A 129 28.36 16.20 -9.69
CA GLY A 129 29.70 15.89 -10.21
C GLY A 129 29.91 16.22 -11.70
N ARG A 130 31.04 15.73 -12.23
CA ARG A 130 31.36 15.78 -13.66
C ARG A 130 30.80 14.53 -14.33
N LEU A 131 29.80 14.72 -15.17
CA LEU A 131 29.12 13.66 -15.90
C LEU A 131 29.68 13.55 -17.32
N SER A 132 29.49 12.38 -17.95
CA SER A 132 30.00 12.11 -19.30
C SER A 132 29.36 13.00 -20.39
N LYS A 133 28.14 13.50 -20.14
CA LYS A 133 27.39 14.41 -21.02
C LYS A 133 27.30 15.80 -20.37
N THR A 134 27.16 16.85 -21.16
CA THR A 134 27.02 18.23 -20.67
C THR A 134 25.72 18.38 -19.86
N ALA A 135 25.75 19.23 -18.83
CA ALA A 135 24.58 19.48 -17.97
C ALA A 135 23.33 19.90 -18.76
N ALA A 136 23.49 20.76 -19.79
CA ALA A 136 22.39 21.20 -20.65
C ALA A 136 21.75 20.05 -21.44
N THR A 137 22.57 19.16 -22.03
CA THR A 137 22.06 17.98 -22.76
C THR A 137 21.35 17.00 -21.85
N LEU A 138 21.86 16.81 -20.62
CA LEU A 138 21.22 15.94 -19.63
C LEU A 138 19.89 16.53 -19.15
N GLN A 139 19.83 17.84 -18.95
CA GLN A 139 18.60 18.51 -18.55
C GLN A 139 17.50 18.33 -19.61
N GLN A 140 17.82 18.55 -20.89
CA GLN A 140 16.88 18.33 -21.99
C GLN A 140 16.40 16.88 -22.05
N GLU A 141 17.29 15.91 -21.86
CA GLU A 141 16.94 14.49 -21.87
C GLU A 141 16.03 14.11 -20.69
N ILE A 142 16.31 14.62 -19.49
CA ILE A 142 15.48 14.39 -18.30
C ILE A 142 14.09 15.01 -18.46
N GLU A 143 14.02 16.22 -19.00
CA GLU A 143 12.76 16.92 -19.29
C GLU A 143 11.95 16.19 -20.38
N ARG A 144 12.62 15.66 -21.42
CA ARG A 144 12.01 14.80 -22.46
C ARG A 144 11.36 13.56 -21.87
N LEU A 145 11.99 12.96 -20.85
CA LEU A 145 11.49 11.79 -20.14
C LEU A 145 10.41 12.11 -19.09
N GLY A 146 10.12 13.40 -18.87
CA GLY A 146 9.02 13.89 -18.03
C GLY A 146 9.41 14.20 -16.57
N ALA A 147 10.70 14.22 -16.25
CA ALA A 147 11.20 14.58 -14.92
C ALA A 147 11.58 16.06 -14.82
N LYS A 148 11.66 16.57 -13.59
CA LYS A 148 12.13 17.92 -13.28
C LYS A 148 13.56 17.86 -12.75
N VAL A 149 14.41 18.76 -13.24
CA VAL A 149 15.77 18.91 -12.72
C VAL A 149 15.79 19.95 -11.61
N LEU A 150 16.35 19.58 -10.46
CA LEU A 150 16.56 20.48 -9.31
C LEU A 150 18.05 20.77 -9.13
N ALA A 151 18.36 21.96 -8.60
CA ALA A 151 19.74 22.40 -8.38
C ALA A 151 20.33 21.82 -7.08
N ASN A 152 19.49 21.70 -6.05
CA ASN A 152 19.85 21.29 -4.69
C ASN A 152 19.22 19.94 -4.33
N VAL A 153 19.84 19.25 -3.37
CA VAL A 153 19.38 17.96 -2.88
C VAL A 153 18.52 18.20 -1.64
N ASP A 154 17.22 17.93 -1.77
CA ASP A 154 16.23 18.07 -0.70
C ASP A 154 15.49 16.75 -0.48
N ALA A 155 14.73 16.63 0.61
CA ALA A 155 13.91 15.45 0.90
C ALA A 155 12.86 15.13 -0.18
N THR A 156 12.53 16.09 -1.04
CA THR A 156 11.59 15.95 -2.17
C THR A 156 12.23 15.37 -3.44
N VAL A 157 13.56 15.29 -3.48
CA VAL A 157 14.31 14.74 -4.61
C VAL A 157 14.16 13.23 -4.61
N ASP A 158 13.83 12.68 -5.78
CA ASP A 158 13.61 11.26 -5.94
C ASP A 158 14.92 10.52 -6.21
N VAL A 159 15.78 11.07 -7.06
CA VAL A 159 17.04 10.41 -7.44
C VAL A 159 18.16 11.42 -7.73
N VAL A 160 19.39 11.04 -7.44
CA VAL A 160 20.59 11.80 -7.79
C VAL A 160 21.36 11.05 -8.86
N ILE A 161 21.66 11.71 -9.98
CA ILE A 161 22.53 11.15 -11.03
C ILE A 161 23.96 11.61 -10.77
N SER A 162 24.87 10.66 -10.59
CA SER A 162 26.28 10.92 -10.27
C SER A 162 27.18 9.77 -10.76
N THR A 163 28.49 9.90 -10.56
CA THR A 163 29.49 8.87 -10.88
C THR A 163 30.07 8.23 -9.61
N GLN A 164 30.70 7.06 -9.75
CA GLN A 164 31.36 6.37 -8.64
C GLN A 164 32.45 7.25 -7.98
N ASP A 165 33.22 7.98 -8.79
CA ASP A 165 34.26 8.88 -8.30
C ASP A 165 33.71 9.98 -7.39
N GLU A 166 32.55 10.54 -7.73
CA GLU A 166 31.92 11.60 -6.96
C GLU A 166 31.37 11.06 -5.63
N VAL A 167 30.84 9.83 -5.64
CA VAL A 167 30.38 9.13 -4.44
C VAL A 167 31.55 8.87 -3.48
N GLN A 168 32.71 8.47 -3.99
CA GLN A 168 33.91 8.28 -3.17
C GLN A 168 34.45 9.59 -2.59
N LYS A 169 34.37 10.69 -3.34
CA LYS A 169 34.78 12.03 -2.89
C LYS A 169 33.85 12.64 -1.85
N LYS A 170 32.66 12.07 -1.62
CA LYS A 170 31.65 12.54 -0.67
C LYS A 170 31.41 14.05 -0.79
N SER A 171 31.15 14.54 -1.99
CA SER A 171 30.80 15.96 -2.18
C SER A 171 29.53 16.32 -1.41
N LYS A 172 29.31 17.60 -1.14
CA LYS A 172 28.18 18.08 -0.32
C LYS A 172 26.84 17.50 -0.78
N LYS A 173 26.58 17.49 -2.09
CA LYS A 173 25.37 16.91 -2.68
C LYS A 173 25.20 15.42 -2.38
N ILE A 174 26.30 14.65 -2.33
CA ILE A 174 26.27 13.22 -2.00
C ILE A 174 26.05 13.02 -0.50
N GLN A 175 26.63 13.86 0.34
CA GLN A 175 26.37 13.84 1.79
C GLN A 175 24.90 14.16 2.09
N ASP A 176 24.33 15.17 1.41
CA ASP A 176 22.91 15.50 1.51
C ASP A 176 22.03 14.36 0.99
N ALA A 177 22.42 13.73 -0.13
CA ALA A 177 21.72 12.56 -0.65
C ALA A 177 21.74 11.38 0.33
N GLN A 178 22.86 11.18 1.03
CA GLN A 178 22.97 10.17 2.09
C GLN A 178 22.08 10.52 3.29
N LEU A 179 22.04 11.79 3.69
CA LEU A 179 21.20 12.27 4.79
C LEU A 179 19.71 12.05 4.53
N PHE A 180 19.25 12.26 3.30
CA PHE A 180 17.85 12.07 2.90
C PHE A 180 17.53 10.66 2.38
N GLU A 181 18.47 9.72 2.48
CA GLU A 181 18.33 8.34 1.99
C GLU A 181 17.89 8.28 0.51
N ILE A 182 18.54 9.11 -0.32
CA ILE A 182 18.32 9.19 -1.76
C ILE A 182 19.31 8.29 -2.49
N HIS A 183 18.78 7.50 -3.44
CA HIS A 183 19.59 6.65 -4.30
C HIS A 183 20.43 7.49 -5.27
N VAL A 184 21.68 7.06 -5.45
CA VAL A 184 22.61 7.62 -6.43
C VAL A 184 22.76 6.64 -7.59
N VAL A 185 22.51 7.08 -8.81
CA VAL A 185 22.53 6.26 -10.03
C VAL A 185 23.44 6.86 -11.11
N PRO A 186 24.00 6.06 -12.04
CA PRO A 186 24.81 6.54 -13.15
C PRO A 186 23.96 7.20 -14.24
N VAL A 187 24.60 7.90 -15.17
CA VAL A 187 23.95 8.50 -16.35
C VAL A 187 23.22 7.47 -17.22
N GLN A 188 23.74 6.22 -17.26
CA GLN A 188 23.14 5.09 -18.00
C GLN A 188 21.69 4.79 -17.58
N PHE A 189 21.30 5.23 -16.38
CA PHE A 189 19.92 5.16 -15.91
C PHE A 189 18.93 5.77 -16.90
N LEU A 190 19.27 6.87 -17.58
CA LEU A 190 18.36 7.55 -18.51
C LEU A 190 18.09 6.74 -19.79
N ASP A 191 19.01 5.87 -20.18
CA ASP A 191 18.88 5.05 -21.38
C ASP A 191 18.04 3.78 -21.06
N ASP A 192 18.29 3.15 -19.92
CA ASP A 192 17.64 1.88 -19.52
C ASP A 192 16.16 2.03 -19.12
N ILE A 193 15.74 3.21 -18.66
CA ILE A 193 14.34 3.48 -18.26
C ILE A 193 13.35 3.52 -19.43
N GLN A 194 13.83 3.55 -20.67
CA GLN A 194 12.97 3.47 -21.84
C GLN A 194 12.39 2.06 -22.02
N ASN A 195 13.08 1.04 -21.49
CA ASN A 195 12.68 -0.36 -21.60
C ASN A 195 12.00 -0.88 -20.33
N ASP A 196 12.43 -0.39 -19.17
CA ASP A 196 12.02 -0.90 -17.86
C ASP A 196 11.42 0.21 -16.96
N GLN A 197 10.82 -0.22 -15.85
CA GLN A 197 10.29 0.68 -14.83
C GLN A 197 11.40 1.41 -14.05
N PRO A 198 11.25 2.70 -13.70
CA PRO A 198 12.29 3.45 -13.00
C PRO A 198 12.78 2.78 -11.70
N TRP A 199 11.89 2.19 -10.90
CA TRP A 199 12.28 1.54 -9.64
C TRP A 199 13.09 0.25 -9.85
N VAL A 200 12.82 -0.48 -10.94
CA VAL A 200 13.56 -1.69 -11.30
C VAL A 200 14.96 -1.31 -11.76
N VAL A 201 15.07 -0.29 -12.61
CA VAL A 201 16.37 0.20 -13.11
C VAL A 201 17.20 0.81 -11.98
N MET A 202 16.59 1.56 -11.06
CA MET A 202 17.29 2.11 -9.89
C MET A 202 17.93 1.01 -9.04
N GLU A 203 17.20 -0.07 -8.77
CA GLU A 203 17.71 -1.17 -7.96
C GLU A 203 18.87 -1.91 -8.66
N LYS A 204 18.80 -2.05 -9.99
CA LYS A 204 19.86 -2.66 -10.80
C LYS A 204 21.12 -1.80 -10.90
N LEU A 205 20.96 -0.48 -11.03
CA LEU A 205 22.06 0.44 -11.36
C LEU A 205 22.55 1.32 -10.21
N LYS A 206 22.02 1.17 -8.99
CA LYS A 206 22.44 2.00 -7.86
C LYS A 206 23.94 1.87 -7.57
N ILE A 207 24.57 3.03 -7.38
CA ILE A 207 25.97 3.20 -6.99
C ILE A 207 26.07 3.32 -5.46
N SER A 208 25.02 3.86 -4.84
CA SER A 208 24.94 4.03 -3.39
C SER A 208 24.67 2.71 -2.68
N THR A 209 25.34 2.50 -1.54
CA THR A 209 25.03 1.41 -0.60
C THR A 209 23.85 1.73 0.31
N TRP A 210 23.29 2.94 0.18
CA TRP A 210 22.14 3.45 0.92
C TRP A 210 21.01 3.84 -0.05
N GLY A 211 19.86 4.15 0.54
CA GLY A 211 18.74 4.77 -0.14
C GLY A 211 17.45 3.98 0.03
N ILE A 212 16.33 4.70 0.02
CA ILE A 212 14.98 4.14 -0.02
C ILE A 212 14.36 4.50 -1.36
N LEU A 213 13.58 3.59 -1.95
CA LEU A 213 12.90 3.85 -3.22
C LEU A 213 11.91 5.03 -3.07
N PRO A 214 11.76 5.89 -4.09
CA PRO A 214 11.08 7.17 -3.88
C PRO A 214 9.58 7.03 -3.56
N HIS A 215 8.94 5.98 -4.06
CA HIS A 215 7.53 5.69 -3.76
C HIS A 215 7.31 5.36 -2.28
N ILE A 216 8.24 4.61 -1.66
CA ILE A 216 8.19 4.27 -0.24
C ILE A 216 8.40 5.54 0.59
N ARG A 217 9.39 6.36 0.25
CA ARG A 217 9.68 7.61 0.98
C ARG A 217 8.49 8.58 0.93
N LYS A 218 7.87 8.74 -0.25
CA LYS A 218 6.68 9.57 -0.43
C LYS A 218 5.48 9.05 0.37
N GLN A 219 5.33 7.73 0.50
CA GLN A 219 4.27 7.13 1.31
C GLN A 219 4.51 7.38 2.81
N GLN A 220 5.72 7.14 3.31
CA GLN A 220 6.09 7.42 4.70
C GLN A 220 5.89 8.89 5.07
N ALA A 221 6.22 9.82 4.18
CA ALA A 221 5.98 11.24 4.39
C ALA A 221 4.49 11.57 4.53
N LYS A 222 3.62 10.93 3.73
CA LYS A 222 2.16 11.09 3.82
C LYS A 222 1.61 10.52 5.12
N ASP A 223 2.03 9.31 5.49
CA ASP A 223 1.59 8.66 6.72
C ASP A 223 2.00 9.47 7.96
N ASN A 224 3.21 10.03 7.95
CA ASN A 224 3.69 10.90 9.02
C ASN A 224 2.92 12.23 9.08
N ALA A 225 2.62 12.85 7.93
CA ALA A 225 1.81 14.07 7.88
C ALA A 225 0.38 13.83 8.42
N GLN A 226 -0.23 12.69 8.09
CA GLN A 226 -1.54 12.30 8.62
C GLN A 226 -1.50 12.10 10.14
N LYS A 227 -0.48 11.41 10.68
CA LYS A 227 -0.29 11.23 12.14
C LYS A 227 -0.13 12.57 12.88
N ILE A 228 0.58 13.54 12.30
CA ILE A 228 0.74 14.88 12.88
C ILE A 228 -0.58 15.67 12.86
N SER A 229 -1.38 15.54 11.79
CA SER A 229 -2.69 16.20 11.72
C SER A 229 -3.69 15.67 12.76
N THR A 230 -3.71 14.35 13.00
CA THR A 230 -4.60 13.73 13.99
C THR A 230 -4.23 14.07 15.44
N SER A 231 -2.96 14.39 15.72
CA SER A 231 -2.50 14.75 17.07
C SER A 231 -2.67 16.24 17.40
N ARG A 232 -2.78 17.12 16.40
CA ARG A 232 -3.08 18.55 16.61
C ARG A 232 -4.58 18.86 16.82
N SER A 233 -5.47 17.89 16.56
CA SER A 233 -6.92 18.08 16.71
C SER A 233 -7.45 18.07 18.16
N ARG A 234 -6.58 18.01 19.19
CA ARG A 234 -6.99 18.03 20.62
C ARG A 234 -6.19 19.01 21.49
N LYS A 235 -5.90 20.22 21.00
CA LYS A 235 -5.59 21.34 21.89
C LYS A 235 -6.49 22.51 21.54
N SER A 236 -7.65 22.55 22.18
CA SER A 236 -8.50 23.73 22.25
C SER A 236 -7.70 24.87 22.87
N VAL A 237 -7.31 25.84 22.06
CA VAL A 237 -6.86 27.15 22.54
C VAL A 237 -8.12 27.89 23.00
N PRO A 238 -8.26 28.32 24.27
CA PRO A 238 -9.41 29.10 24.68
C PRO A 238 -9.37 30.45 23.95
N GLU A 239 -10.39 30.69 23.15
CA GLU A 239 -10.66 31.94 22.47
C GLU A 239 -11.12 32.94 23.55
N LYS A 240 -10.29 33.97 23.81
CA LYS A 240 -10.50 35.11 24.74
C LYS A 240 -9.86 34.98 26.12
N VAL A 241 -8.63 35.49 26.24
CA VAL A 241 -8.02 35.94 27.50
C VAL A 241 -8.20 37.47 27.59
N SER A 242 -9.02 37.94 28.52
CA SER A 242 -9.16 39.39 28.80
C SER A 242 -8.16 39.82 29.86
N MET A 243 -7.14 40.56 29.46
CA MET A 243 -6.26 41.31 30.38
C MET A 243 -7.06 42.47 30.99
N ILE A 244 -7.15 42.52 32.32
CA ILE A 244 -7.72 43.67 33.03
C ILE A 244 -6.55 44.55 33.47
N LEU A 245 -6.46 45.77 32.92
CA LEU A 245 -5.53 46.78 33.40
C LEU A 245 -6.12 47.49 34.62
N LYS A 246 -5.38 47.51 35.74
CA LYS A 246 -5.52 48.54 36.78
C LYS A 246 -4.13 49.09 37.11
N ASP A 247 -4.00 50.40 36.98
CA ASP A 247 -2.87 51.25 37.40
C ASP A 247 -1.45 50.84 36.95
N GLY A 248 -1.30 50.56 35.64
CA GLY A 248 -0.01 50.78 34.96
C GLY A 248 1.11 49.76 35.18
N ALA A 249 0.84 48.62 35.82
CA ALA A 249 1.77 47.48 35.88
C ALA A 249 1.07 46.17 35.46
N ALA A 250 1.68 45.41 34.55
CA ALA A 250 1.16 44.12 34.12
C ALA A 250 1.42 43.06 35.20
N ILE A 251 0.35 42.45 35.72
CA ILE A 251 0.41 41.34 36.68
C ILE A 251 0.02 40.06 35.95
N ASP A 252 0.88 39.04 36.01
CA ASP A 252 0.60 37.69 35.54
C ASP A 252 -0.52 37.06 36.40
N PRO A 253 -1.54 36.41 35.81
CA PRO A 253 -2.70 35.91 36.55
C PRO A 253 -2.43 34.66 37.43
N ASP A 254 -1.19 34.16 37.48
CA ASP A 254 -0.80 32.97 38.26
C ASP A 254 0.00 33.31 39.54
N SER A 255 -0.36 34.40 40.21
CA SER A 255 0.24 34.79 41.50
C SER A 255 -0.85 35.25 42.47
N GLY A 256 -1.62 34.29 42.99
CA GLY A 256 -2.66 34.57 43.97
C GLY A 256 -3.33 33.34 44.56
N LYS A 257 -2.62 32.68 45.50
CA LYS A 257 -3.01 31.56 46.39
C LYS A 257 -3.05 30.14 45.82
#